data_AF-A0A962UAM6-F1
#
_entry.id   AF-A0A962UAM6-F1
#
_cell.length_a   1.000
_cell.length_b   1.000
_cell.length_c   1.000
_cell.angle_alpha   90.00
_cell.angle_beta   90.00
_cell.angle_gamma   90.00
#
_symmetry.space_group_name_H-M   'P 1'
#
loop_
_entity.id
_entity.type
_entity.pdbx_description
1 polymer ?
#
loop_
_entity_poly.entity_id
_entity_poly.type
_entity_poly.pdbx_seq_one_letter_code
_entity_poly.pdbx_strand_id
1 'polypeptide(L)'
;YLSNYCRAWRDVLDDFRYHSIDLEPAGEERFDEVIERVVRVHSLLADCDYYLALPSERIDTVRAILAANDVDPKQVRITAMSHP
;
A
#
# COMPACT_ATOMS: atom_id res chain seq x y z
N TYR A 1 9.71 -11.14 13.34
CA TYR A 1 9.09 -10.35 14.42
C TYR A 1 7.79 -9.67 13.99
N LEU A 2 7.79 -8.86 12.91
CA LEU A 2 6.58 -8.16 12.44
C LEU A 2 5.42 -9.10 12.06
N SER A 3 5.70 -10.21 11.37
CA SER A 3 4.67 -11.18 10.96
C SER A 3 3.91 -11.81 12.15
N ASN A 4 4.55 -11.92 13.32
CA ASN A 4 3.90 -12.44 14.53
C ASN A 4 2.90 -11.43 15.12
N TYR A 5 3.21 -10.13 15.06
CA TYR A 5 2.29 -9.08 15.51
C TYR A 5 1.09 -8.92 14.56
N CYS A 6 1.33 -8.95 13.24
CA CYS A 6 0.24 -8.88 12.26
C CYS A 6 -0.71 -10.09 12.37
N ARG A 7 -0.17 -11.27 12.70
CA ARG A 7 -0.99 -12.46 12.99
C ARG A 7 -1.83 -12.27 14.27
N ALA A 8 -1.19 -11.84 15.36
CA ALA A 8 -1.90 -11.59 16.62
C ALA A 8 -3.01 -10.53 16.49
N TRP A 9 -2.80 -9.47 15.70
CA TRP A 9 -3.83 -8.47 15.44
C TRP A 9 -4.96 -8.99 14.57
N ARG A 10 -4.66 -9.83 13.58
CA ARG A 10 -5.70 -10.48 12.77
C ARG A 10 -6.60 -11.39 13.61
N ASP A 11 -6.04 -12.05 14.62
CA ASP A 11 -6.79 -12.97 15.48
C ASP A 11 -7.70 -12.24 16.50
N VAL A 12 -7.45 -10.94 16.76
CA VAL A 12 -8.14 -10.15 17.78
C VAL A 12 -9.02 -9.03 17.20
N LEU A 13 -8.73 -8.55 15.99
CA LEU A 13 -9.45 -7.46 15.34
C LEU A 13 -10.24 -7.97 14.13
N ASP A 14 -11.56 -7.92 14.21
CA ASP A 14 -12.48 -8.47 13.20
C ASP A 14 -12.26 -7.87 11.80
N ASP A 15 -11.93 -6.58 11.73
CA ASP A 15 -11.77 -5.82 10.49
C ASP A 15 -10.31 -5.60 10.07
N PHE A 16 -9.35 -6.27 10.71
CA PHE A 16 -7.94 -6.18 10.31
C PHE A 16 -7.55 -7.26 9.30
N ARG A 17 -6.96 -6.85 8.19
CA ARG A 17 -6.38 -7.75 7.18
C ARG A 17 -4.95 -7.35 6.90
N TYR A 18 -4.08 -8.34 6.71
CA TYR A 18 -2.67 -8.14 6.42
C TYR A 18 -2.24 -9.07 5.29
N HIS A 19 -1.56 -8.53 4.29
CA HIS A 19 -1.06 -9.28 3.15
C HIS A 19 0.43 -8.95 2.97
N SER A 20 1.26 -9.98 3.01
CA SER A 20 2.67 -9.85 2.60
C SER A 20 2.74 -10.01 1.09
N ILE A 21 3.54 -9.19 0.43
CA ILE A 21 3.73 -9.24 -1.03
C ILE A 21 5.24 -9.21 -1.28
N ASP A 22 5.73 -10.20 -2.01
CA ASP A 22 7.12 -10.30 -2.41
C ASP A 22 7.29 -9.64 -3.79
N LEU A 23 8.22 -8.68 -3.88
CA LEU A 23 8.49 -7.92 -5.10
C LEU A 23 9.72 -8.45 -5.85
N GLU A 24 9.80 -8.17 -7.15
CA GLU A 24 11.04 -8.38 -7.92
C GLU A 24 12.26 -7.74 -7.21
N PRO A 25 13.43 -8.43 -7.15
CA PRO A 25 13.91 -9.38 -8.17
C PRO A 25 13.69 -10.88 -7.89
N ALA A 26 13.00 -11.27 -6.81
CA ALA A 26 12.71 -12.69 -6.49
C ALA A 26 11.26 -12.92 -6.03
N GLY A 27 10.32 -12.22 -6.67
CA GLY A 27 8.87 -12.44 -6.66
C GLY A 27 8.34 -12.26 -8.08
N GLU A 28 7.06 -12.56 -8.34
CA GLU A 28 6.44 -12.36 -9.67
C GLU A 28 5.85 -10.95 -9.85
N GLU A 29 5.71 -10.20 -8.77
CA GLU A 29 4.97 -8.94 -8.73
C GLU A 29 5.90 -7.74 -8.85
N ARG A 30 5.55 -6.80 -9.73
CA ARG A 30 6.21 -5.49 -9.78
C ARG A 30 5.56 -4.52 -8.82
N PHE A 31 6.38 -3.64 -8.24
CA PHE A 31 5.88 -2.66 -7.27
C PHE A 31 4.73 -1.82 -7.82
N ASP A 32 4.82 -1.33 -9.07
CA ASP A 32 3.77 -0.49 -9.66
C ASP A 32 2.47 -1.29 -9.89
N GLU A 33 2.57 -2.56 -10.31
CA GLU A 33 1.44 -3.48 -10.47
C GLU A 33 0.73 -3.75 -9.13
N VAL A 34 1.50 -3.85 -8.04
CA VAL A 34 0.96 -4.02 -6.69
C VAL A 34 0.17 -2.80 -6.26
N ILE A 35 0.70 -1.59 -6.47
CA ILE A 35 -0.02 -0.35 -6.16
C ILE A 35 -1.32 -0.28 -6.97
N GLU A 36 -1.26 -0.53 -8.28
CA GLU A 36 -2.46 -0.55 -9.11
C GLU A 36 -3.48 -1.58 -8.63
N ARG A 37 -3.05 -2.79 -8.24
CA ARG A 37 -3.95 -3.81 -7.71
C ARG A 37 -4.60 -3.36 -6.40
N VAL A 38 -3.83 -2.83 -5.46
CA VAL A 38 -4.37 -2.33 -4.18
C VAL A 38 -5.41 -1.25 -4.42
N VAL A 39 -5.14 -0.33 -5.35
CA VAL A 39 -6.10 0.71 -5.69
C VAL A 39 -7.33 0.12 -6.37
N ARG A 40 -7.20 -0.79 -7.35
CA ARG A 40 -8.36 -1.41 -8.03
C ARG A 40 -9.26 -2.21 -7.09
N VAL A 41 -8.69 -2.92 -6.12
CA VAL A 41 -9.46 -3.72 -5.15
C VAL A 41 -10.22 -2.81 -4.18
N HIS A 42 -9.71 -1.60 -3.92
CA HIS A 42 -10.27 -0.67 -2.93
C HIS A 42 -10.90 0.59 -3.53
N SER A 43 -10.80 0.83 -4.84
CA SER A 43 -11.40 1.97 -5.53
C SER A 43 -12.93 1.88 -5.60
N LEU A 44 -13.48 0.68 -5.41
CA LEU A 44 -14.92 0.48 -5.18
C LEU A 44 -15.39 1.00 -3.81
N LEU A 45 -14.45 1.28 -2.90
CA LEU A 45 -14.70 1.85 -1.57
C LEU A 45 -14.22 3.30 -1.58
N ALA A 46 -15.05 4.22 -2.07
CA ALA A 46 -14.75 5.65 -2.16
C ALA A 46 -14.42 6.35 -0.81
N ASP A 47 -14.41 5.61 0.31
CA ASP A 47 -14.24 6.09 1.68
C ASP A 47 -12.97 5.54 2.37
N CYS A 48 -11.90 5.26 1.63
CA CYS A 48 -10.63 4.82 2.21
C CYS A 48 -9.59 5.94 2.25
N ASP A 49 -8.98 6.15 3.43
CA ASP A 49 -7.75 6.91 3.57
C ASP A 49 -6.53 6.01 3.33
N TYR A 50 -5.64 6.42 2.43
CA TYR A 50 -4.44 5.68 2.04
C TYR A 50 -3.22 6.21 2.79
N TYR A 51 -2.61 5.36 3.61
CA TYR A 51 -1.37 5.64 4.33
C TYR A 51 -0.23 4.81 3.75
N LEU A 52 0.79 5.49 3.21
CA LEU A 52 1.88 4.86 2.47
C LEU A 52 3.24 5.30 3.04
N ALA A 53 4.10 4.34 3.34
CA ALA A 53 5.51 4.58 3.68
C ALA A 53 6.38 3.99 2.57
N LEU A 54 7.01 4.85 1.77
CA LEU A 54 7.65 4.45 0.51
C LEU A 54 9.06 5.02 0.38
N PRO A 55 9.95 4.37 -0.41
CA PRO A 55 11.21 4.99 -0.81
C PRO A 55 10.98 6.32 -1.51
N SER A 56 11.81 7.32 -1.19
CA SER A 56 11.63 8.71 -1.66
C SER A 56 11.51 8.82 -3.19
N GLU A 57 12.29 8.02 -3.91
CA GLU A 57 12.36 7.98 -5.37
C GLU A 57 11.10 7.41 -6.04
N ARG A 58 10.21 6.75 -5.27
CA ARG A 58 8.96 6.15 -5.77
C ARG A 58 7.73 7.01 -5.51
N ILE A 59 7.84 8.05 -4.68
CA ILE A 59 6.68 8.83 -4.22
C ILE A 59 5.92 9.45 -5.38
N ASP A 60 6.63 10.06 -6.33
CA ASP A 60 5.98 10.76 -7.44
C ASP A 60 5.31 9.77 -8.42
N THR A 61 5.93 8.63 -8.68
CA THR A 61 5.33 7.54 -9.47
C THR A 61 4.05 7.03 -8.82
N VAL A 62 4.06 6.77 -7.51
CA VAL A 62 2.87 6.28 -6.80
C VAL A 62 1.76 7.31 -6.77
N ARG A 63 2.08 8.60 -6.59
CA ARG A 63 1.08 9.68 -6.70
C ARG A 63 0.43 9.71 -8.07
N ALA A 64 1.21 9.53 -9.14
CA ALA A 64 0.68 9.48 -10.50
C ALA A 64 -0.26 8.27 -10.70
N ILE A 65 0.11 7.09 -10.18
CA ILE A 65 -0.73 5.88 -10.26
C ILE A 65 -2.04 6.08 -9.48
N LEU A 66 -1.98 6.62 -8.26
CA LEU A 66 -3.17 6.90 -7.44
C LEU A 66 -4.11 7.89 -8.14
N ALA A 67 -3.56 8.99 -8.67
CA ALA A 67 -4.34 9.99 -9.40
C ALA A 67 -4.96 9.41 -10.69
N ALA A 68 -4.24 8.54 -11.41
CA ALA A 68 -4.75 7.88 -12.62
C ALA A 68 -5.88 6.87 -12.33
N ASN A 69 -6.07 6.48 -11.06
CA ASN A 69 -7.13 5.60 -10.61
C ASN A 69 -8.19 6.35 -9.76
N ASP A 70 -8.33 7.67 -9.97
CA ASP A 70 -9.35 8.53 -9.35
C ASP A 70 -9.32 8.60 -7.81
N VAL A 71 -8.17 8.36 -7.18
CA VAL A 71 -8.00 8.55 -5.73
C VAL A 71 -7.88 10.04 -5.41
N ASP A 72 -8.72 10.56 -4.50
CA ASP A 72 -8.64 11.97 -4.07
C ASP A 72 -7.30 12.21 -3.32
N PRO A 73 -6.47 13.18 -3.74
CA PRO A 73 -5.24 13.53 -3.03
C PRO A 73 -5.43 13.82 -1.53
N LYS A 74 -6.62 14.24 -1.10
CA LYS A 74 -6.95 14.49 0.31
C LYS A 74 -6.96 13.22 1.15
N GLN A 75 -7.27 12.07 0.54
CA GLN A 75 -7.28 10.75 1.18
C GLN A 75 -5.88 10.14 1.27
N VAL A 76 -4.88 10.71 0.59
CA VAL A 76 -3.54 10.13 0.52
C VAL A 76 -2.60 10.80 1.52
N ARG A 77 -1.89 9.98 2.30
CA ARG A 77 -0.81 10.38 3.22
C ARG A 77 0.42 9.53 2.92
N ILE A 78 1.48 10.17 2.39
CA ILE A 78 2.73 9.49 2.05
C ILE A 78 3.85 10.01 2.93
N THR A 79 4.62 9.10 3.51
CA THR A 79 5.87 9.40 4.22
C THR A 79 7.04 8.77 3.48
N ALA A 80 8.08 9.57 3.23
CA ALA A 80 9.32 9.09 2.67
C ALA A 80 10.08 8.25 3.69
N MET A 81 10.45 7.03 3.31
CA MET A 81 11.38 6.21 4.06
C MET A 81 12.79 6.53 3.59
N SER A 82 13.55 7.21 4.44
CA SER A 82 15.00 7.32 4.26
C SER A 82 15.64 6.03 4.78
N HIS A 83 16.43 5.36 3.95
CA HIS A 83 17.37 4.37 4.47
C HIS A 83 18.40 5.11 5.34
N PRO A 84 18.64 4.70 6.59
CA PRO A 84 19.77 5.21 7.36
C PRO A 84 21.11 4.80 6.75
#